data_AF-A0A8T0D5A1-F1
#
_entry.id   AF-A0A8T0D5A1-F1
#
_cell.length_a   1.000
_cell.length_b   1.000
_cell.length_c   1.000
_cell.angle_alpha   90.00
_cell.angle_beta   90.00
_cell.angle_gamma   90.00
#
_symmetry.space_group_name_H-M   'P 1'
#
loop_
_entity.id
_entity.type
_entity.pdbx_description
1 polymer ?
#
loop_
_entity_poly.entity_id
_entity_poly.type
_entity_poly.pdbx_seq_one_letter_code
_entity_poly.pdbx_strand_id
1 'polypeptide(L)'
;MRSGVINERQSFEFLLSAGVGCLVESRGLPLVVFRGIHTSTFIRLACGRLRISVGFYVDFFLPNMGTAIEAELGPKRFLIKEMYEKILRILSTTCLPPGCGLRKRLLYMIVLRNPKLFGLTSAHNIHNRIQQIVGGCPS
;
A
#
# COMPACT_ATOMS: atom_id res chain seq x y z
N MET A 1 -18.17 -8.73 -1.99
CA MET A 1 -16.76 -8.30 -1.79
C MET A 1 -16.72 -6.79 -1.56
N ARG A 2 -16.40 -6.31 -0.35
CA ARG A 2 -16.19 -4.86 -0.14
C ARG A 2 -14.79 -4.49 -0.64
N SER A 3 -14.71 -3.64 -1.66
CA SER A 3 -13.46 -3.01 -2.08
C SER A 3 -13.07 -1.97 -1.03
N GLY A 4 -11.97 -2.20 -0.30
CA GLY A 4 -11.40 -1.15 0.55
C GLY A 4 -10.95 0.04 -0.29
N VAL A 5 -10.89 1.21 0.34
CA VAL A 5 -10.40 2.45 -0.27
C VAL A 5 -9.18 2.97 0.48
N ILE A 6 -8.32 3.70 -0.23
CA ILE A 6 -7.14 4.35 0.31
C ILE A 6 -7.10 5.79 -0.17
N ASN A 7 -6.76 6.73 0.71
CA ASN A 7 -6.52 8.14 0.36
C ASN A 7 -5.02 8.42 0.18
N GLU A 8 -4.67 9.61 -0.31
CA GLU A 8 -3.29 9.99 -0.61
C GLU A 8 -2.40 9.87 0.64
N ARG A 9 -2.83 10.45 1.76
CA ARG A 9 -2.09 10.41 3.03
C ARG A 9 -1.83 8.98 3.51
N GLN A 10 -2.86 8.13 3.51
CA GLN A 10 -2.76 6.74 3.93
C GLN A 10 -1.82 5.95 3.01
N SER A 11 -1.85 6.23 1.71
CA SER A 11 -0.90 5.65 0.76
C SER A 11 0.53 6.08 1.07
N PHE A 12 0.76 7.36 1.33
CA PHE A 12 2.10 7.87 1.63
C PHE A 12 2.64 7.27 2.93
N GLU A 13 1.86 7.31 4.01
CA GLU A 13 2.19 6.71 5.30
C GLU A 13 2.46 5.20 5.18
N PHE A 14 1.70 4.50 4.33
CA PHE A 14 1.93 3.08 4.04
C PHE A 14 3.30 2.84 3.40
N LEU A 15 3.67 3.61 2.37
CA LEU A 15 4.96 3.46 1.69
C LEU A 15 6.15 3.82 2.58
N LEU A 16 6.01 4.85 3.41
CA LEU A 16 7.01 5.19 4.43
C LEU A 16 7.17 4.06 5.44
N SER A 17 6.05 3.53 5.95
CA SER A 17 6.06 2.40 6.88
C SER A 17 6.70 1.14 6.27
N ALA A 18 6.46 0.90 4.97
CA ALA A 18 7.06 -0.20 4.24
C ALA A 18 8.59 -0.01 4.02
N GLY A 19 9.15 1.16 4.34
CA GLY A 19 10.56 1.47 4.15
C GLY A 19 10.92 1.84 2.71
N VAL A 20 9.92 2.19 1.88
CA VAL A 20 10.16 2.63 0.50
C VAL A 20 10.83 4.01 0.50
N GLY A 21 10.45 4.90 1.42
CA GLY A 21 11.12 6.20 1.58
C GLY A 21 12.62 6.05 1.85
N CYS A 22 13.00 5.21 2.82
CA CYS A 22 14.41 4.93 3.11
C CYS A 22 15.14 4.25 1.93
N LEU A 23 14.47 3.34 1.22
CA LEU A 23 15.02 2.71 0.02
C LEU A 23 15.41 3.76 -1.02
N VAL A 24 14.48 4.64 -1.42
CA VAL A 24 14.78 5.62 -2.47
C VAL A 24 15.79 6.67 -2.01
N GLU A 25 15.75 7.06 -0.74
CA GLU A 25 16.73 8.00 -0.16
C GLU A 25 18.14 7.42 -0.18
N SER A 26 18.31 6.16 0.20
CA SER A 26 19.60 5.45 0.08
C SER A 26 20.14 5.32 -1.34
N ARG A 27 19.29 5.54 -2.36
CA ARG A 27 19.65 5.52 -3.78
C ARG A 27 19.82 6.92 -4.38
N GLY A 28 19.73 7.95 -3.53
CA GLY A 28 19.97 9.34 -3.89
C GLY A 28 18.71 10.12 -4.30
N LEU A 29 17.50 9.61 -4.03
CA LEU A 29 16.25 10.36 -4.24
C LEU A 29 15.83 11.09 -2.96
N PRO A 30 15.86 12.42 -2.91
CA PRO A 30 15.43 13.15 -1.72
C PRO A 30 13.96 12.89 -1.39
N LEU A 31 13.62 12.84 -0.09
CA LEU A 31 12.25 12.54 0.37
C LEU A 31 11.21 13.54 -0.19
N VAL A 32 11.61 14.80 -0.41
CA VAL A 32 10.73 15.82 -1.02
C VAL A 32 10.37 15.47 -2.47
N VAL A 33 11.32 14.95 -3.24
CA VAL A 33 11.10 14.51 -4.63
C VAL A 33 10.23 13.24 -4.63
N PHE A 34 10.53 12.29 -3.74
CA PHE A 34 9.69 11.10 -3.54
C PHE A 34 8.23 11.47 -3.22
N ARG A 35 8.00 12.44 -2.34
CA ARG A 35 6.66 12.96 -2.04
C ARG A 35 6.00 13.59 -3.26
N GLY A 36 6.74 14.37 -4.06
CA GLY A 36 6.24 14.94 -5.31
C GLY A 36 5.79 13.87 -6.31
N ILE A 37 6.60 12.83 -6.52
CA ILE A 37 6.27 11.68 -7.38
C ILE A 37 5.03 10.95 -6.86
N HIS A 38 4.96 10.71 -5.55
CA HIS A 38 3.82 10.07 -4.89
C HIS A 38 2.53 10.85 -5.13
N THR A 39 2.51 12.12 -4.73
CA THR A 39 1.31 12.96 -4.77
C THR A 39 0.83 13.15 -6.21
N SER A 40 1.73 13.41 -7.16
CA SER A 40 1.37 13.56 -8.58
C SER A 40 0.80 12.28 -9.17
N THR A 41 1.41 11.11 -8.89
CA THR A 41 0.91 9.81 -9.34
C THR A 41 -0.46 9.50 -8.74
N PHE A 42 -0.66 9.80 -7.46
CA PHE A 42 -1.93 9.54 -6.77
C PHE A 42 -3.06 10.42 -7.33
N ILE A 43 -2.83 11.73 -7.44
CA ILE A 43 -3.84 12.69 -7.94
C ILE A 43 -4.24 12.34 -9.37
N ARG A 44 -3.26 12.02 -10.23
CA ARG A 44 -3.51 11.61 -11.62
C ARG A 44 -4.42 10.38 -11.70
N LEU A 45 -4.20 9.38 -10.84
CA LEU A 45 -5.02 8.17 -10.79
C LEU A 45 -6.38 8.38 -10.13
N ALA A 46 -6.46 9.28 -9.16
CA ALA A 46 -7.70 9.57 -8.46
C ALA A 46 -8.70 10.34 -9.35
N CYS A 47 -8.23 11.03 -10.39
CA CYS A 47 -9.04 11.83 -11.33
C CYS A 47 -10.03 12.76 -10.59
N GLY A 48 -9.51 13.54 -9.63
CA GLY A 48 -10.31 14.46 -8.81
C GLY A 48 -11.04 13.82 -7.62
N ARG A 49 -10.93 12.50 -7.42
CA ARG A 49 -11.49 11.83 -6.24
C ARG A 49 -10.55 11.96 -5.03
N LEU A 50 -11.12 11.94 -3.82
CA LEU A 50 -10.34 11.95 -2.57
C LEU A 50 -9.70 10.59 -2.23
N ARG A 51 -10.20 9.50 -2.82
CA ARG A 51 -9.80 8.12 -2.52
C ARG A 51 -9.86 7.27 -3.77
N ILE A 52 -9.01 6.26 -3.84
CA ILE A 52 -9.07 5.21 -4.86
C ILE A 52 -9.32 3.85 -4.22
N SER A 53 -9.83 2.89 -4.99
CA SER A 53 -9.98 1.53 -4.50
C SER A 53 -8.61 0.88 -4.31
N VAL A 54 -8.50 -0.06 -3.36
CA VAL A 54 -7.26 -0.83 -3.15
C VAL A 54 -6.90 -1.69 -4.37
N GLY A 55 -7.88 -2.09 -5.19
CA GLY A 55 -7.60 -2.72 -6.49
C GLY A 55 -6.84 -1.76 -7.40
N PHE A 56 -7.37 -0.55 -7.62
CA PHE A 56 -6.68 0.48 -8.41
C PHE A 56 -5.30 0.85 -7.84
N TYR A 57 -5.19 0.84 -6.51
CA TYR A 57 -3.92 1.07 -5.84
C TYR A 57 -2.85 0.04 -6.23
N VAL A 58 -3.21 -1.25 -6.18
CA VAL A 58 -2.28 -2.34 -6.49
C VAL A 58 -2.00 -2.43 -7.98
N ASP A 59 -3.06 -2.36 -8.79
CA ASP A 59 -3.00 -2.69 -10.22
C ASP A 59 -2.45 -1.53 -11.06
N PHE A 60 -2.57 -0.28 -10.58
CA PHE A 60 -2.15 0.90 -11.34
C PHE A 60 -1.26 1.86 -10.56
N PHE A 61 -1.57 2.18 -9.30
CA PHE A 61 -0.76 3.15 -8.55
C PHE A 61 0.66 2.65 -8.28
N LEU A 62 0.82 1.46 -7.70
CA LEU A 62 2.15 0.92 -7.37
C LEU A 62 3.06 0.77 -8.61
N PRO A 63 2.59 0.19 -9.74
CA PRO A 63 3.40 0.15 -10.97
C PRO A 63 3.80 1.54 -11.46
N ASN A 64 2.83 2.46 -11.59
CA ASN A 64 3.10 3.80 -12.11
C ASN A 64 4.06 4.59 -11.23
N MET A 65 3.96 4.42 -9.91
CA MET A 65 4.87 5.05 -8.96
C MET A 65 6.27 4.46 -9.06
N GLY A 66 6.38 3.12 -9.17
CA GLY A 66 7.65 2.45 -9.39
C GLY A 66 8.36 2.93 -10.65
N THR A 67 7.64 3.03 -11.77
CA THR A 67 8.17 3.55 -13.04
C THR A 67 8.60 5.00 -12.93
N ALA A 68 7.84 5.85 -12.22
CA ALA A 68 8.22 7.25 -12.03
C ALA A 68 9.50 7.40 -11.18
N ILE A 69 9.66 6.58 -10.14
CA ILE A 69 10.89 6.54 -9.33
C ILE A 69 12.07 6.03 -10.16
N GLU A 70 11.86 4.96 -10.95
CA GLU A 70 12.88 4.40 -11.83
C GLU A 70 13.31 5.41 -12.91
N ALA A 71 12.39 6.20 -13.45
CA ALA A 71 12.71 7.27 -14.40
C ALA A 71 13.56 8.38 -13.77
N GLU A 72 13.29 8.74 -12.51
CA GLU A 72 14.03 9.78 -11.79
C GLU A 72 15.44 9.31 -11.36
N LEU A 73 15.58 8.04 -10.92
CA LEU A 73 16.84 7.48 -10.42
C LEU A 73 17.69 6.79 -11.49
N GLY A 74 17.04 6.30 -12.56
CA GLY A 74 17.61 5.42 -13.57
C GLY A 74 17.59 3.92 -13.18
N PRO A 75 17.53 3.01 -14.17
CA PRO A 75 17.31 1.57 -13.96
C PRO A 75 18.49 0.86 -13.26
N LYS A 76 19.66 1.50 -13.17
CA LYS A 76 20.82 0.97 -12.43
C LYS A 76 20.73 1.23 -10.92
N ARG A 77 19.95 2.23 -10.50
CA ARG A 77 19.89 2.69 -9.10
C ARG A 77 18.64 2.20 -8.38
N PHE A 78 17.58 1.91 -9.11
CA PHE A 78 16.33 1.46 -8.54
C PHE A 78 15.69 0.43 -9.46
N LEU A 79 15.22 -0.67 -8.87
CA LEU A 79 14.37 -1.64 -9.56
C LEU A 79 13.01 -1.67 -8.88
N ILE A 80 11.95 -1.63 -9.67
CA ILE A 80 10.57 -1.70 -9.18
C ILE A 80 10.35 -2.93 -8.27
N LYS A 81 11.04 -4.04 -8.57
CA LYS A 81 11.02 -5.26 -7.75
C LYS A 81 11.45 -5.02 -6.29
N GLU A 82 12.47 -4.19 -6.04
CA GLU A 82 12.95 -3.88 -4.69
C GLU A 82 11.88 -3.16 -3.86
N MET A 83 11.10 -2.28 -4.50
CA MET A 83 9.95 -1.62 -3.86
C MET A 83 8.86 -2.63 -3.49
N TYR A 84 8.53 -3.56 -4.39
CA TYR A 84 7.58 -4.62 -4.09
C TYR A 84 8.05 -5.53 -2.96
N GLU A 85 9.34 -5.86 -2.88
CA GLU A 85 9.91 -6.64 -1.79
C GLU A 85 9.76 -5.94 -0.44
N LYS A 86 10.01 -4.62 -0.38
CA LYS A 86 9.77 -3.81 0.83
C LYS A 86 8.29 -3.84 1.26
N ILE A 87 7.40 -3.63 0.30
CA ILE A 87 5.94 -3.70 0.51
C ILE A 87 5.53 -5.09 1.01
N LEU A 88 5.98 -6.16 0.35
CA LEU A 88 5.64 -7.52 0.73
C LEU A 88 6.18 -7.89 2.10
N ARG A 89 7.36 -7.40 2.49
CA ARG A 89 7.95 -7.65 3.80
C ARG A 89 7.11 -7.09 4.95
N ILE A 90 6.53 -5.90 4.81
CA ILE A 90 5.63 -5.37 5.85
C ILE A 90 4.24 -6.04 5.82
N LEU A 91 3.87 -6.63 4.69
CA LEU A 91 2.63 -7.38 4.52
C LEU A 91 2.79 -8.87 4.89
N SER A 92 4.01 -9.37 5.07
CA SER A 92 4.28 -10.73 5.52
C SER A 92 4.36 -10.83 7.04
N THR A 93 4.63 -9.74 7.75
CA THR A 93 4.51 -9.67 9.22
C THR A 93 3.06 -9.71 9.69
N THR A 94 2.08 -9.47 8.81
CA THR A 94 0.68 -9.72 9.12
C THR A 94 0.33 -11.19 9.02
N CYS A 95 -0.18 -11.75 10.12
CA CYS A 95 -0.71 -13.12 10.23
C CYS A 95 -1.90 -13.34 9.29
N LEU A 96 -1.60 -13.60 8.02
CA LEU A 96 -2.55 -14.00 7.00
C LEU A 96 -2.12 -15.36 6.45
N PRO A 97 -3.08 -16.23 6.08
CA PRO A 97 -2.78 -17.54 5.52
C PRO A 97 -1.81 -17.47 4.33
N PRO A 98 -0.93 -18.47 4.17
CA PRO A 98 -0.13 -18.63 2.97
C PRO A 98 -1.03 -18.59 1.72
N GLY A 99 -0.61 -17.91 0.65
CA GLY A 99 -1.40 -17.78 -0.58
C GLY A 99 -2.31 -16.56 -0.69
N CYS A 100 -2.44 -15.72 0.36
CA CYS A 100 -3.12 -14.44 0.23
C CYS A 100 -2.32 -13.44 -0.63
N GLY A 101 -2.88 -13.05 -1.78
CA GLY A 101 -2.29 -12.06 -2.70
C GLY A 101 -2.18 -10.64 -2.11
N LEU A 102 -1.35 -9.80 -2.73
CA LEU A 102 -0.99 -8.44 -2.29
C LEU A 102 -2.22 -7.59 -1.89
N ARG A 103 -3.28 -7.64 -2.71
CA ARG A 103 -4.56 -6.94 -2.47
C ARG A 103 -5.19 -7.30 -1.12
N LYS A 104 -5.27 -8.59 -0.78
CA LYS A 104 -5.88 -9.06 0.48
C LYS A 104 -5.07 -8.61 1.69
N ARG A 105 -3.73 -8.68 1.57
CA ARG A 105 -2.81 -8.23 2.64
C ARG A 105 -2.90 -6.73 2.88
N LEU A 106 -3.00 -5.93 1.82
CA LEU A 106 -3.23 -4.49 1.93
C LEU A 106 -4.56 -4.15 2.58
N LEU A 107 -5.64 -4.84 2.19
CA LEU A 107 -6.96 -4.65 2.82
C LEU A 107 -6.91 -4.95 4.32
N TYR A 108 -6.28 -6.06 4.71
CA TYR A 108 -6.08 -6.44 6.10
C TYR A 108 -5.32 -5.34 6.88
N MET A 109 -4.20 -4.85 6.33
CA MET A 109 -3.40 -3.79 6.96
C MET A 109 -4.16 -2.47 7.09
N ILE A 110 -4.91 -2.05 6.07
CA ILE A 110 -5.70 -0.82 6.11
C ILE A 110 -6.79 -0.91 7.19
N VAL A 111 -7.46 -2.07 7.30
CA VAL A 111 -8.47 -2.31 8.34
C VAL A 111 -7.85 -2.32 9.73
N LEU A 112 -6.72 -3.02 9.93
CA LEU A 112 -5.98 -3.05 11.19
C LEU A 112 -5.52 -1.67 11.65
N ARG A 113 -5.00 -0.84 10.73
CA ARG A 113 -4.47 0.48 11.05
C ARG A 113 -5.54 1.57 11.13
N ASN A 114 -6.76 1.31 10.65
CA ASN A 114 -7.87 2.27 10.69
C ASN A 114 -9.17 1.64 11.23
N PRO A 115 -9.16 1.01 12.42
CA PRO A 115 -10.31 0.25 12.91
C PRO A 115 -11.56 1.14 13.10
N LYS A 116 -11.35 2.42 13.44
CA LYS A 116 -12.41 3.44 13.57
C LYS A 116 -13.19 3.68 12.27
N LEU A 117 -12.57 3.59 11.10
CA LEU A 117 -13.25 3.77 9.80
C LEU A 117 -14.20 2.61 9.46
N PHE A 118 -14.03 1.47 10.12
CA PHE A 118 -14.84 0.26 9.92
C PHE A 118 -15.77 -0.02 11.10
N GLY A 119 -15.93 0.93 12.04
CA GLY A 119 -16.73 0.75 13.24
C GLY A 119 -16.21 -0.35 14.15
N LEU A 120 -14.88 -0.57 14.16
CA LEU A 120 -14.21 -1.57 14.98
C LEU A 120 -13.58 -0.87 16.19
N THR A 121 -14.15 -1.10 17.37
CA THR A 121 -13.72 -0.45 18.63
C THR A 121 -13.03 -1.42 19.60
N SER A 122 -13.05 -2.72 19.30
CA SER A 122 -12.47 -3.78 20.14
C SER A 122 -11.60 -4.73 19.30
N ALA A 123 -10.44 -5.11 19.82
CA ALA A 123 -9.49 -6.03 19.18
C ALA A 123 -10.13 -7.37 18.77
N HIS A 124 -11.09 -7.85 19.56
CA HIS A 124 -11.82 -9.09 19.30
C HIS A 124 -12.77 -8.96 18.09
N ASN A 125 -13.36 -7.78 17.89
CA ASN A 125 -14.18 -7.46 16.71
C ASN A 125 -13.33 -7.26 15.45
N ILE A 126 -12.06 -6.89 15.58
CA ILE A 126 -11.19 -6.62 14.43
C ILE A 126 -10.86 -7.93 13.69
N HIS A 127 -10.44 -8.99 14.40
CA HIS A 127 -10.05 -10.25 13.77
C HIS A 127 -11.21 -10.95 13.05
N ASN A 128 -12.38 -11.10 13.70
CA ASN A 128 -13.56 -11.76 13.13
C ASN A 128 -14.11 -11.00 11.90
N ARG A 129 -14.10 -9.67 11.96
CA ARG A 129 -14.63 -8.82 10.89
C ARG A 129 -13.68 -8.71 9.71
N ILE A 130 -12.37 -8.81 9.98
CA ILE A 130 -11.36 -8.98 8.96
C ILE A 130 -11.52 -10.32 8.23
N GLN A 131 -11.79 -11.43 8.92
CA GLN A 131 -12.04 -12.71 8.25
C GLN A 131 -13.27 -12.65 7.32
N GLN A 132 -14.32 -11.91 7.70
CA GLN A 132 -15.48 -11.64 6.84
C GLN A 132 -15.14 -10.74 5.63
N ILE A 133 -14.22 -9.77 5.78
CA ILE A 133 -13.82 -8.83 4.71
C ILE A 133 -12.87 -9.48 3.70
N VAL A 134 -11.91 -10.26 4.18
CA VAL A 134 -10.86 -10.89 3.36
C VAL A 134 -11.40 -12.12 2.62
N GLY A 135 -12.60 -12.56 2.97
CA GLY A 135 -13.25 -13.78 2.48
C GLY A 135 -12.51 -14.96 3.08
N GLY A 136 -13.13 -15.60 4.08
CA GLY A 136 -12.57 -16.72 4.84
C GLY A 136 -11.70 -17.61 3.96
N CYS A 137 -10.40 -17.54 4.19
CA CYS A 137 -9.51 -18.58 3.70
C CYS A 137 -9.75 -19.77 4.64
N PRO A 138 -10.14 -20.95 4.13
CA PRO A 138 -10.20 -22.13 4.97
C PRO A 138 -8.81 -22.35 5.56
N SER A 139 -8.81 -22.56 6.87
CA SER A 139 -7.67 -22.96 7.70
C SER A 139 -7.00 -24.22 7.17
#